data_AF-A0A7C0XSP2-F1
#
_entry.id   AF-A0A7C0XSP2-F1
#
_cell.length_a   1.000
_cell.length_b   1.000
_cell.length_c   1.000
_cell.angle_alpha   90.00
_cell.angle_beta   90.00
_cell.angle_gamma   90.00
#
_symmetry.space_group_name_H-M   'P 1'
#
loop_
_entity.id
_entity.type
_entity.pdbx_description
1 polymer ?
#
loop_
_entity_poly.entity_id
_entity_poly.type
_entity_poly.pdbx_seq_one_letter_code
_entity_poly.pdbx_strand_id
1 'polypeptide(L)' 'GVTFMFSFYFFVNVGMTLGILPVVGVPLPLMSYGGTALFSNFLALSIIENVRMRRFALYYY' A
#
# COMPACT_ATOMS: atom_id res chain seq x y z
N GLY A 1 0.52 9.68 -3.56
CA GLY A 1 1.70 9.13 -2.86
C GLY A 1 1.43 7.71 -2.41
N VAL A 2 2.46 6.92 -2.11
CA VAL A 2 2.33 5.50 -1.75
C VAL A 2 1.37 5.29 -0.56
N THR A 3 1.48 6.10 0.50
CA THR A 3 0.56 6.04 1.66
C THR A 3 -0.91 6.23 1.29
N PHE A 4 -1.22 7.19 0.41
CA PHE A 4 -2.59 7.43 -0.06
C PHE A 4 -3.12 6.23 -0.86
N MET A 5 -2.28 5.57 -1.65
CA MET A 5 -2.64 4.38 -2.40
C MET A 5 -3.01 3.21 -1.47
N PHE A 6 -2.23 2.98 -0.41
CA PHE A 6 -2.55 2.00 0.64
C PHE A 6 -3.87 2.32 1.34
N SER A 7 -4.08 3.58 1.75
CA SER A 7 -5.31 4.01 2.41
C SER A 7 -6.53 3.91 1.51
N PHE A 8 -6.42 4.30 0.24
CA PHE A 8 -7.52 4.21 -0.72
C PHE A 8 -7.95 2.75 -0.95
N TYR A 9 -6.99 1.84 -1.14
CA TYR A 9 -7.30 0.42 -1.28
C TYR A 9 -7.90 -0.18 -0.01
N PHE A 10 -7.50 0.27 1.18
CA PHE A 10 -8.15 -0.10 2.43
C PHE A 10 -9.63 0.34 2.46
N PHE A 11 -9.91 1.62 2.19
CA PHE A 11 -11.28 2.14 2.20
C PHE A 11 -12.18 1.49 1.13
N VAL A 12 -11.65 1.24 -0.07
CA VAL A 12 -12.41 0.55 -1.13
C VAL A 12 -12.74 -0.88 -0.72
N ASN A 13 -11.78 -1.61 -0.15
CA ASN A 13 -12.05 -2.96 0.35
C ASN A 13 -13.08 -2.98 1.47
N VAL A 14 -12.98 -2.07 2.44
CA VAL A 14 -13.97 -1.93 3.51
C VAL A 14 -15.35 -1.57 2.93
N GLY A 15 -15.42 -0.64 1.97
CA GLY A 15 -16.66 -0.25 1.31
C GLY A 15 -17.29 -1.38 0.49
N MET A 16 -16.48 -2.24 -0.12
CA MET A 16 -16.96 -3.47 -0.78
C MET A 16 -17.50 -4.48 0.24
N THR A 17 -16.83 -4.66 1.40
CA THR A 17 -17.32 -5.57 2.47
C THR A 17 -18.62 -5.07 3.12
N LEU A 18 -18.79 -3.75 3.23
CA LEU A 18 -20.01 -3.12 3.74
C LEU A 18 -21.14 -3.05 2.70
N GLY A 19 -20.90 -3.46 1.45
CA GLY A 19 -21.89 -3.41 0.37
C GLY A 19 -22.22 -2.01 -0.15
N ILE A 20 -21.40 -1.01 0.20
CA ILE A 20 -21.56 0.39 -0.21
C ILE A 20 -20.99 0.61 -1.62
N LEU A 21 -19.95 -0.15 -1.98
CA LEU A 21 -19.26 -0.09 -3.28
C LEU A 21 -19.41 -1.41 -4.04
N PRO A 22 -19.44 -1.37 -5.38
CA PRO A 22 -19.48 -2.58 -6.20
C PRO A 22 -18.17 -3.39 -6.02
N VAL A 23 -18.29 -4.72 -6.04
CA VAL A 23 -17.13 -5.62 -5.86
C VAL A 23 -16.30 -5.67 -7.14
N VAL A 24 -15.16 -4.98 -7.14
CA VAL A 24 -14.24 -4.87 -8.30
C VAL A 24 -13.02 -5.79 -8.18
N GLY A 25 -12.89 -6.53 -7.07
CA GLY A 25 -11.81 -7.51 -6.86
C GLY A 25 -10.42 -6.89 -6.71
N VAL A 26 -10.32 -5.70 -6.12
CA VAL A 26 -9.03 -5.02 -5.90
C VAL A 26 -8.27 -5.72 -4.76
N PRO A 27 -7.03 -6.19 -4.98
CA PRO A 27 -6.27 -6.92 -3.97
C PRO A 27 -5.97 -6.04 -2.75
N LEU A 28 -6.34 -6.53 -1.55
CA LEU A 28 -6.01 -5.84 -0.30
C LEU A 28 -4.49 -5.76 -0.15
N PRO A 29 -3.93 -4.57 0.12
CA PRO A 29 -2.50 -4.45 0.32
C PRO A 29 -2.02 -5.35 1.46
N LEU A 30 -0.93 -6.09 1.24
CA LEU A 30 -0.29 -7.01 2.20
C LEU A 30 -1.11 -8.27 2.61
N MET A 31 -2.41 -8.33 2.38
CA MET A 31 -3.28 -9.48 2.73
C MET A 31 -3.81 -10.25 1.51
N SER A 32 -3.68 -9.71 0.30
CA SER A 32 -4.11 -10.40 -0.93
C SER A 32 -3.28 -11.65 -1.22
N TYR A 33 -3.93 -12.74 -1.66
CA TYR A 33 -3.26 -13.94 -2.19
C TYR A 33 -2.66 -13.76 -3.60
N GLY A 34 -2.78 -12.57 -4.21
CA GLY A 34 -2.17 -12.28 -5.51
C GLY A 34 -0.66 -12.05 -5.37
N GLY A 35 0.16 -13.02 -5.78
CA GLY A 35 1.63 -12.94 -5.67
C GLY A 35 2.23 -11.67 -6.27
N THR A 36 1.75 -11.24 -7.44
CA THR A 36 2.22 -10.01 -8.11
C THR A 36 1.81 -8.73 -7.36
N ALA A 37 0.63 -8.73 -6.74
CA ALA A 37 0.16 -7.59 -5.94
C ALA A 37 0.93 -7.50 -4.62
N LEU A 38 1.24 -8.63 -3.98
CA LEU A 38 2.12 -8.67 -2.81
C LEU A 38 3.51 -8.13 -3.13
N PHE A 39 4.13 -8.62 -4.21
CA PHE A 39 5.46 -8.14 -4.63
C PHE A 39 5.47 -6.63 -4.90
N SER A 40 4.45 -6.12 -5.58
CA SER A 40 4.29 -4.69 -5.85
C SER A 40 4.15 -3.87 -4.56
N ASN A 41 3.41 -4.37 -3.57
CA ASN A 41 3.29 -3.72 -2.26
C ASN A 41 4.63 -3.68 -1.50
N PHE A 42 5.43 -4.76 -1.54
CA PHE A 42 6.76 -4.78 -0.93
C PHE A 42 7.74 -3.82 -1.59
N LEU A 43 7.69 -3.68 -2.92
CA LEU A 43 8.48 -2.68 -3.64
C LEU A 43 8.07 -1.25 -3.22
N ALA A 44 6.77 -0.98 -3.11
CA ALA A 44 6.27 0.32 -2.68
C ALA A 44 6.72 0.66 -1.24
N LEU A 45 6.71 -0.31 -0.33
CA LEU A 45 7.24 -0.16 1.03
C LEU A 45 8.76 0.09 1.04
N SER A 46 9.51 -0.65 0.22
CA SER A 46 10.96 -0.50 0.09
C SER A 46 11.37 0.92 -0.33
N ILE A 47 10.59 1.54 -1.24
CA ILE A 47 10.83 2.91 -1.69
C ILE A 47 10.63 3.91 -0.55
N ILE A 48 9.56 3.78 0.24
CA ILE A 48 9.31 4.67 1.40
C ILE A 48 10.45 4.57 2.41
N GLU A 49 10.87 3.34 2.74
CA GLU A 49 11.95 3.11 3.70
C GLU A 49 13.29 3.64 3.18
N ASN A 50 13.58 3.52 1.88
CA ASN A 50 14.78 4.10 1.28
C ASN A 50 14.81 5.63 1.40
N VAL A 51 13.69 6.29 1.14
CA VAL A 51 13.57 7.75 1.30
C VAL A 51 13.76 8.15 2.77
N ARG A 52 13.17 7.41 3.72
CA ARG A 52 13.36 7.65 5.16
C ARG A 52 14.82 7.52 5.57
N MET A 53 15.50 6.45 5.14
CA MET A 53 16.91 6.21 5.45
C MET A 53 17.82 7.33 4.92
N ARG A 54 17.60 7.78 3.68
CA ARG A 54 18.37 8.89 3.10
C ARG A 54 18.12 10.21 3.81
N ARG A 55 16.87 10.47 4.21
CA ARG A 55 16.52 11.68 4.98
C ARG A 55 17.16 11.68 6.36
N PHE A 56 17.22 10.52 7.02
CA PHE A 56 17.89 10.35 8.30
C PHE A 56 19.40 10.51 8.16
N ALA A 57 20.04 9.90 7.17
CA ALA A 57 21.47 10.06 6.92
C ALA A 57 21.87 11.54 6.77
N LEU A 58 21.08 12.34 6.03
CA LEU A 58 21.32 13.78 5.88
C LEU A 58 21.17 14.59 7.18
N TYR A 59 20.43 14.09 8.16
CA TYR A 59 20.20 14.79 9.44
C TYR A 59 21.32 14.53 10.47
N TYR A 60 22.14 13.51 10.24
CA TYR A 60 23.23 13.10 11.14
C TYR A 60 24.63 13.59 10.69
N TYR A 61 24.70 14.38 9.60
CA TYR A 61 25.87 15.14 9.16
C TYR A 61 25.64 16.63 9.42
#